data_AF-A0A367KXU3-F1
#
_entry.id   AF-A0A367KXU3-F1
#
_cell.length_a   1.000
_cell.length_b   1.000
_cell.length_c   1.000
_cell.angle_alpha   90.00
_cell.angle_beta   90.00
_cell.angle_gamma   90.00
#
_symmetry.space_group_name_H-M   'P 1'
#
loop_
_entity.id
_entity.type
_entity.pdbx_description
1 polymer ?
#
loop_
_entity_poly.entity_id
_entity_poly.type
_entity_poly.pdbx_seq_one_letter_code
_entity_poly.pdbx_strand_id
1 'polypeptide(L)'
;MDQLNSLAGKAINKGPNCKPVIAIQLACESLQLYDWNLNLAAQLAGCSVKAYGDALSAARKQLDIQPTIALNTLVTALGSTTMLTFAEKLWDDFEKRYKDSLTGTKKDHIDQELELSCWKGAVIFSCAKAFGDKLNKDNLSRLCSCNQKELNVCIKAVEEVCSKQLAEFKEESRAPKKRKIKEVVEETVKSNKKFNPVSGISSMVDRRDYRTTKRYKDYMIWHKNMVQQLEQI
;
A
#
# COMPACT_ATOMS: atom_id res chain seq x y z
N MET A 1 11.65 -0.71 36.29
CA MET A 1 10.52 0.22 36.00
C MET A 1 10.96 1.68 35.86
N ASP A 2 12.19 2.07 36.22
CA ASP A 2 12.59 3.50 36.25
C ASP A 2 13.09 4.10 34.93
N GLN A 3 13.48 3.30 33.94
CA GLN A 3 13.98 3.81 32.66
C GLN A 3 12.90 4.49 31.78
N LEU A 4 11.61 4.19 32.02
CA LEU A 4 10.48 4.78 31.29
C LEU A 4 10.10 6.19 31.77
N ASN A 5 10.48 6.59 32.98
CA ASN A 5 10.02 7.87 33.56
C ASN A 5 10.98 9.04 33.30
N SER A 6 12.26 8.78 33.05
CA SER A 6 13.29 9.82 32.95
C SER A 6 13.38 10.50 31.58
N LEU A 7 13.09 9.79 30.48
CA LEU A 7 13.21 10.34 29.10
C LEU A 7 11.87 10.73 28.44
N ALA A 8 10.74 10.33 29.02
CA ALA A 8 9.40 10.38 28.39
C ALA A 8 8.57 11.64 28.70
N GLY A 9 9.09 12.55 29.55
CA GLY A 9 8.27 13.46 30.36
C GLY A 9 7.39 14.50 29.63
N LYS A 10 7.67 14.85 28.36
CA LYS A 10 6.90 15.90 27.63
C LYS A 10 6.32 15.46 26.29
N ALA A 11 6.90 14.46 25.65
CA ALA A 11 6.44 13.97 24.35
C ALA A 11 5.27 13.00 24.49
N ILE A 12 5.31 12.13 25.50
CA ILE A 12 4.32 11.07 25.76
C ILE A 12 3.24 11.55 26.75
N ASN A 13 3.54 12.57 27.56
CA ASN A 13 2.59 13.18 28.50
C ASN A 13 1.72 14.26 27.82
N LYS A 14 0.91 13.86 26.84
CA LYS A 14 -0.06 14.78 26.18
C LYS A 14 -1.43 14.81 26.87
N GLY A 15 -1.67 13.90 27.80
CA GLY A 15 -2.90 13.80 28.58
C GLY A 15 -2.65 13.02 29.88
N PRO A 16 -3.58 13.10 30.85
CA PRO A 16 -3.42 12.50 32.18
C PRO A 16 -3.23 10.98 32.14
N ASN A 17 -3.87 10.30 31.19
CA ASN A 17 -3.84 8.85 31.06
C ASN A 17 -3.10 8.40 29.79
N CYS A 18 -2.30 9.26 29.16
CA CYS A 18 -1.72 8.97 27.86
C CYS A 18 -0.71 7.80 27.91
N LYS A 19 0.14 7.76 28.96
CA LYS A 19 1.11 6.67 29.19
C LYS A 19 0.45 5.28 29.30
N PRO A 20 -0.51 5.03 30.23
CA PRO A 20 -1.09 3.70 30.37
C PRO A 20 -1.87 3.27 29.12
N VAL A 21 -2.59 4.19 28.46
CA VAL A 21 -3.36 3.85 27.25
C VAL A 21 -2.43 3.50 26.08
N ILE A 22 -1.30 4.19 25.92
CA ILE A 22 -0.28 3.83 24.93
C ILE A 22 0.35 2.48 25.25
N ALA A 23 0.68 2.21 26.51
CA ALA A 23 1.26 0.92 26.91
C ALA A 23 0.33 -0.25 26.60
N ILE A 24 -0.99 -0.10 26.86
CA ILE A 24 -1.99 -1.11 26.51
C ILE A 24 -2.05 -1.29 24.99
N GLN A 25 -2.10 -0.21 24.21
CA GLN A 25 -2.11 -0.32 22.75
C GLN A 25 -0.88 -1.07 22.23
N LEU A 26 0.32 -0.75 22.71
CA LEU A 26 1.55 -1.42 22.29
C LEU A 26 1.55 -2.91 22.68
N ALA A 27 0.98 -3.27 23.84
CA ALA A 27 0.80 -4.66 24.25
C ALA A 27 -0.24 -5.40 23.38
N CYS A 28 -1.31 -4.73 22.94
CA CYS A 28 -2.24 -5.31 21.98
C CYS A 28 -1.57 -5.54 20.62
N GLU A 29 -0.74 -4.60 20.17
CA GLU A 29 0.03 -4.73 18.92
C GLU A 29 1.02 -5.89 18.96
N SER A 30 1.66 -6.16 20.10
CA SER A 30 2.55 -7.32 20.25
C SER A 30 1.81 -8.66 20.22
N LEU A 31 0.52 -8.66 20.58
CA LEU A 31 -0.39 -9.81 20.46
C LEU A 31 -1.09 -9.87 19.10
N GLN A 32 -0.67 -9.05 18.12
CA GLN A 32 -1.25 -8.97 16.77
C GLN A 32 -2.73 -8.53 16.74
N LEU A 33 -3.18 -7.82 17.77
CA LEU A 33 -4.51 -7.23 17.83
C LEU A 33 -4.46 -5.79 17.31
N TYR A 34 -4.75 -5.60 16.03
CA TYR A 34 -4.65 -4.30 15.34
C TYR A 34 -5.95 -3.50 15.27
N ASP A 35 -7.05 -4.00 15.84
CA ASP A 35 -8.39 -3.38 15.77
C ASP A 35 -8.58 -2.24 16.78
N TRP A 36 -7.51 -1.50 17.07
CA TRP A 36 -7.50 -0.46 18.09
C TRP A 36 -8.19 0.82 17.59
N ASN A 37 -9.23 1.27 18.30
CA ASN A 37 -9.94 2.50 17.96
C ASN A 37 -9.22 3.74 18.50
N LEU A 38 -8.52 4.46 17.62
CA LEU A 38 -7.78 5.68 17.94
C LEU A 38 -8.63 6.79 18.58
N ASN A 39 -9.92 6.89 18.23
CA ASN A 39 -10.80 7.92 18.81
C ASN A 39 -11.10 7.61 20.28
N LEU A 40 -11.43 6.35 20.57
CA LEU A 40 -11.66 5.89 21.93
C LEU A 40 -10.39 5.99 22.76
N ALA A 41 -9.25 5.61 22.19
CA ALA A 41 -7.95 5.68 22.85
C ALA A 41 -7.59 7.13 23.23
N ALA A 42 -7.82 8.09 22.33
CA ALA A 42 -7.59 9.51 22.62
C ALA A 42 -8.52 10.03 23.72
N GLN A 43 -9.79 9.62 23.73
CA GLN A 43 -10.74 9.94 24.79
C GLN A 43 -10.29 9.37 26.15
N LEU A 44 -9.89 8.10 26.20
CA LEU A 44 -9.39 7.45 27.41
C LEU A 44 -8.08 8.08 27.91
N ALA A 45 -7.21 8.50 27.00
CA ALA A 45 -5.96 9.19 27.29
C ALA A 45 -6.18 10.64 27.80
N GLY A 46 -7.36 11.21 27.55
CA GLY A 46 -7.70 12.60 27.88
C GLY A 46 -7.01 13.62 26.98
N CYS A 47 -6.80 13.30 25.70
CA CYS A 47 -6.16 14.21 24.74
C CYS A 47 -6.84 14.16 23.36
N SER A 48 -6.42 15.02 22.43
CA SER A 48 -6.92 14.98 21.06
C SER A 48 -6.35 13.79 20.30
N VAL A 49 -7.07 13.27 19.30
CA VAL A 49 -6.61 12.14 18.44
C VAL A 49 -5.23 12.41 17.84
N LYS A 50 -4.99 13.66 17.43
CA LYS A 50 -3.70 14.11 16.91
C LYS A 50 -2.60 14.07 17.95
N ALA A 51 -2.88 14.57 19.16
CA ALA A 51 -1.91 14.54 20.26
C ALA A 51 -1.61 13.11 20.72
N TYR A 52 -2.61 12.22 20.67
CA TYR A 52 -2.46 10.80 20.96
C TYR A 52 -1.54 10.12 19.93
N GLY A 53 -1.77 10.34 18.62
CA GLY A 53 -0.89 9.82 17.57
C GLY A 53 0.55 10.35 17.67
N ASP A 54 0.72 11.64 17.97
CA ASP A 54 2.04 12.25 18.26
C ASP A 54 2.74 11.58 19.45
N ALA A 55 2.01 11.29 20.53
CA ALA A 55 2.56 10.59 21.70
C ALA A 55 2.88 9.11 21.41
N LEU A 56 2.04 8.42 20.64
CA LEU A 56 2.23 7.01 20.26
C LEU A 56 3.44 6.83 19.34
N SER A 57 3.60 7.67 18.31
CA SER A 57 4.79 7.64 17.45
C SER A 57 6.07 7.94 18.26
N ALA A 58 6.01 8.94 19.15
CA ALA A 58 7.13 9.22 20.05
C ALA A 58 7.47 8.02 20.95
N ALA A 59 6.47 7.32 21.49
CA ALA A 59 6.67 6.12 22.31
C ALA A 59 7.30 4.98 21.51
N ARG A 60 6.83 4.72 20.29
CA ARG A 60 7.42 3.69 19.40
C ARG A 60 8.89 3.97 19.08
N LYS A 61 9.23 5.23 18.81
CA LYS A 61 10.62 5.65 18.58
C LYS A 61 11.50 5.47 19.80
N GLN A 62 11.01 5.81 20.98
CA GLN A 62 11.77 5.68 22.22
C GLN A 62 11.99 4.22 22.64
N LEU A 63 11.04 3.35 22.30
CA LEU A 63 11.10 1.93 22.63
C LEU A 63 11.70 1.07 21.51
N ASP A 64 12.06 1.68 20.38
CA ASP A 64 12.54 1.00 19.17
C ASP A 64 11.60 -0.10 18.64
N ILE A 65 10.29 0.07 18.85
CA ILE A 65 9.24 -0.88 18.43
C ILE A 65 8.71 -0.46 17.05
N GLN A 66 9.60 -0.10 16.13
CA GLN A 66 9.17 0.25 14.78
C GLN A 66 9.05 -0.99 13.91
N PRO A 67 7.90 -1.23 13.25
CA PRO A 67 7.78 -2.36 12.35
C PRO A 67 8.67 -2.11 11.13
N THR A 68 9.72 -2.93 10.99
CA THR A 68 10.51 -2.99 9.76
C THR A 68 9.70 -3.74 8.73
N ILE A 69 9.05 -3.01 7.82
CA ILE A 69 8.22 -3.59 6.77
C ILE A 69 8.99 -3.59 5.46
N ALA A 70 8.98 -4.72 4.76
CA ALA A 70 9.55 -4.84 3.43
C ALA A 70 8.63 -4.21 2.37
N LEU A 71 9.21 -3.69 1.29
CA LEU A 71 8.50 -3.04 0.18
C LEU A 71 7.41 -3.96 -0.42
N ASN A 72 7.72 -5.25 -0.61
CA ASN A 72 6.79 -6.26 -1.11
C ASN A 72 5.50 -6.37 -0.26
N THR A 73 5.64 -6.30 1.06
CA THR A 73 4.55 -6.47 2.02
C THR A 73 3.65 -5.23 2.00
N LEU A 74 4.24 -4.03 1.94
CA LEU A 74 3.49 -2.79 1.79
C LEU A 74 2.73 -2.73 0.47
N VAL A 75 3.39 -3.07 -0.65
CA VAL A 75 2.77 -3.05 -1.97
C VAL A 75 1.62 -4.05 -2.07
N THR A 76 1.78 -5.23 -1.46
CA THR A 76 0.73 -6.27 -1.39
C THR A 76 -0.44 -5.82 -0.52
N ALA A 77 -0.17 -5.25 0.66
CA ALA A 77 -1.21 -4.71 1.56
C ALA A 77 -2.00 -3.55 0.93
N LEU A 78 -1.37 -2.80 0.03
CA LEU A 78 -2.00 -1.72 -0.73
C LEU A 78 -2.67 -2.21 -2.03
N GLY A 79 -2.52 -3.49 -2.39
CA GLY A 79 -3.13 -4.08 -3.58
C GLY A 79 -2.51 -3.66 -4.92
N SER A 80 -1.29 -3.12 -4.93
CA SER A 80 -0.64 -2.55 -6.14
C SER A 80 0.57 -3.36 -6.60
N THR A 81 0.44 -4.68 -6.73
CA THR A 81 1.55 -5.60 -7.03
C THR A 81 2.28 -5.30 -8.34
N THR A 82 1.61 -4.70 -9.32
CA THR A 82 2.22 -4.31 -10.61
C THR A 82 3.25 -3.18 -10.49
N MET A 83 3.24 -2.45 -9.38
CA MET A 83 4.15 -1.34 -9.12
C MET A 83 5.43 -1.78 -8.39
N LEU A 84 5.50 -3.03 -7.89
CA LEU A 84 6.60 -3.49 -7.06
C LEU A 84 7.97 -3.27 -7.71
N THR A 85 8.15 -3.71 -8.96
CA THR A 85 9.41 -3.56 -9.69
C THR A 85 9.81 -2.09 -9.89
N PHE A 86 8.84 -1.20 -10.09
CA PHE A 86 9.10 0.24 -10.22
C PHE A 86 9.43 0.87 -8.87
N ALA A 87 8.77 0.43 -7.79
CA ALA A 87 9.02 0.89 -6.43
C ALA A 87 10.40 0.42 -5.92
N GLU A 88 10.82 -0.81 -6.21
CA GLU A 88 12.15 -1.34 -5.90
C GLU A 88 13.23 -0.57 -6.66
N LYS A 89 13.05 -0.37 -7.97
CA LYS A 89 13.99 0.45 -8.76
C LYS A 89 14.09 1.88 -8.23
N LEU A 90 12.96 2.48 -7.86
CA LEU A 90 12.90 3.82 -7.27
C LEU A 90 13.60 3.85 -5.91
N TRP A 91 13.45 2.81 -5.09
CA TRP A 91 14.12 2.67 -3.82
C TRP A 91 15.63 2.59 -3.97
N ASP A 92 16.15 1.72 -4.85
CA ASP A 92 17.58 1.54 -5.07
C ASP A 92 18.26 2.83 -5.58
N ASP A 93 17.59 3.55 -6.49
CA ASP A 93 18.07 4.82 -7.02
C ASP A 93 17.98 5.95 -5.97
N PHE A 94 16.90 5.96 -5.18
CA PHE A 94 16.73 6.90 -4.07
C PHE A 94 17.83 6.70 -3.03
N GLU A 95 18.08 5.46 -2.59
CA GLU A 95 19.05 5.14 -1.56
C GLU A 95 20.45 5.65 -1.92
N LYS A 96 20.89 5.38 -3.17
CA LYS A 96 22.19 5.85 -3.67
C LYS A 96 22.27 7.37 -3.69
N ARG A 97 21.28 8.04 -4.31
CA ARG A 97 21.28 9.50 -4.47
C ARG A 97 21.11 10.24 -3.16
N TYR A 98 20.35 9.67 -2.23
CA TYR A 98 20.13 10.25 -0.92
C TYR A 98 21.40 10.15 -0.06
N LYS A 99 22.08 9.00 -0.09
CA LYS A 99 23.40 8.82 0.56
C LYS A 99 24.47 9.75 -0.02
N ASP A 100 24.43 10.01 -1.32
CA ASP A 100 25.36 10.94 -1.99
C ASP A 100 25.04 12.42 -1.71
N SER A 101 23.76 12.75 -1.51
CA SER A 101 23.30 14.10 -1.19
C SER A 101 23.63 14.53 0.25
N LEU A 102 24.03 13.59 1.12
CA LEU A 102 24.29 13.85 2.53
C LEU A 102 25.79 13.99 2.81
N THR A 103 26.16 15.07 3.51
CA THR A 103 27.52 15.35 3.93
C THR A 103 27.67 15.27 5.45
N GLY A 104 28.78 14.70 5.93
CA GLY A 104 29.17 14.67 7.35
C GLY A 104 28.43 13.63 8.21
N THR A 105 28.25 13.95 9.50
CA THR A 105 27.77 13.08 10.59
C THR A 105 26.38 12.47 10.37
N LYS A 106 25.58 13.01 9.43
CA LYS A 106 24.28 12.42 9.04
C LYS A 106 24.43 11.13 8.26
N LYS A 107 25.59 10.88 7.64
CA LYS A 107 25.86 9.67 6.87
C LYS A 107 25.99 8.44 7.76
N ASP A 108 26.47 8.60 8.99
CA ASP A 108 26.71 7.48 9.91
C ASP A 108 25.41 6.88 10.46
N HIS A 109 24.33 7.68 10.51
CA HIS A 109 23.00 7.23 10.96
C HIS A 109 22.02 6.96 9.82
N ILE A 110 22.46 7.13 8.56
CA ILE A 110 21.54 7.09 7.42
C ILE A 110 20.98 5.69 7.15
N ASP A 111 21.80 4.66 7.39
CA ASP A 111 21.38 3.28 7.17
C ASP A 111 20.27 2.88 8.16
N GLN A 112 20.42 3.29 9.43
CA GLN A 112 19.38 3.11 10.45
C GLN A 112 18.13 3.93 10.15
N GLU A 113 18.29 5.13 9.60
CA GLU A 113 17.17 5.98 9.23
C GLU A 113 16.41 5.41 8.02
N LEU A 114 17.10 4.85 7.02
CA LEU A 114 16.52 4.23 5.83
C LEU A 114 15.81 2.90 6.12
N GLU A 115 16.16 2.21 7.20
CA GLU A 115 15.44 1.00 7.64
C GLU A 115 14.01 1.29 8.08
N LEU A 116 13.72 2.55 8.48
CA LEU A 116 12.39 2.96 8.91
C LEU A 116 11.34 2.77 7.81
N SER A 117 10.21 2.17 8.18
CA SER A 117 9.09 1.88 7.27
C SER A 117 8.47 3.13 6.64
N CYS A 118 8.65 4.31 7.25
CA CYS A 118 8.17 5.58 6.71
C CYS A 118 8.79 5.95 5.35
N TRP A 119 10.07 5.65 5.12
CA TRP A 119 10.74 5.93 3.85
C TRP A 119 10.23 5.01 2.74
N LYS A 120 10.10 3.72 3.04
CA LYS A 120 9.53 2.74 2.10
C LYS A 120 8.10 3.11 1.72
N GLY A 121 7.30 3.53 2.71
CA GLY A 121 5.96 4.05 2.49
C GLY A 121 5.96 5.29 1.57
N ALA A 122 6.87 6.24 1.81
CA ALA A 122 7.00 7.45 0.99
C ALA A 122 7.37 7.13 -0.48
N VAL A 123 8.27 6.19 -0.72
CA VAL A 123 8.64 5.73 -2.07
C VAL A 123 7.46 5.11 -2.79
N ILE A 124 6.70 4.23 -2.14
CA ILE A 124 5.49 3.62 -2.71
C ILE A 124 4.44 4.69 -3.03
N PHE A 125 4.25 5.67 -2.14
CA PHE A 125 3.31 6.76 -2.37
C PHE A 125 3.68 7.60 -3.60
N SER A 126 4.95 7.99 -3.70
CA SER A 126 5.46 8.77 -4.82
C SER A 126 5.37 7.99 -6.14
N CYS A 127 5.67 6.69 -6.10
CA CYS A 127 5.51 5.80 -7.24
C CYS A 127 4.04 5.73 -7.70
N ALA A 128 3.10 5.47 -6.78
CA ALA A 128 1.67 5.38 -7.10
C ALA A 128 1.14 6.69 -7.71
N LYS A 129 1.57 7.83 -7.15
CA LYS A 129 1.22 9.15 -7.67
C LYS A 129 1.71 9.36 -9.11
N ALA A 130 2.87 8.82 -9.48
CA ALA A 130 3.39 8.90 -10.86
C ALA A 130 2.55 8.05 -11.84
N PHE A 131 2.01 6.92 -11.39
CA PHE A 131 1.11 6.06 -12.18
C PHE A 131 -0.36 6.52 -12.19
N GLY A 132 -0.69 7.60 -11.47
CA GLY A 132 -2.05 8.15 -11.40
C GLY A 132 -2.94 7.49 -10.34
N ASP A 133 -2.40 6.60 -9.53
CA ASP A 133 -3.11 5.96 -8.42
C ASP A 133 -3.23 6.92 -7.23
N LYS A 134 -4.43 6.97 -6.65
CA LYS A 134 -4.73 7.78 -5.46
C LYS A 134 -4.67 6.91 -4.20
N LEU A 135 -3.47 6.75 -3.66
CA LEU A 135 -3.30 6.09 -2.36
C LEU A 135 -3.79 6.97 -1.21
N ASN A 136 -4.53 6.37 -0.27
CA ASN A 136 -4.94 7.06 0.95
C ASN A 136 -3.76 7.18 1.92
N LYS A 137 -3.37 8.42 2.25
CA LYS A 137 -2.28 8.72 3.20
C LYS A 137 -2.54 8.20 4.60
N ASP A 138 -3.80 8.14 5.03
CA ASP A 138 -4.16 7.64 6.37
C ASP A 138 -3.93 6.13 6.47
N ASN A 139 -4.23 5.39 5.40
CA ASN A 139 -3.96 3.96 5.33
C ASN A 139 -2.46 3.68 5.35
N LEU A 140 -1.68 4.46 4.61
CA LEU A 140 -0.23 4.33 4.55
C LEU A 140 0.45 4.69 5.89
N SER A 141 -0.02 5.73 6.57
CA SER A 141 0.43 6.15 7.89
C SER A 141 0.21 5.06 8.94
N ARG A 142 -0.93 4.35 8.88
CA ARG A 142 -1.21 3.19 9.73
C ARG A 142 -0.29 2.03 9.43
N LEU A 143 -0.17 1.63 8.15
CA LEU A 143 0.70 0.53 7.74
C LEU A 143 2.16 0.78 8.14
N CYS A 144 2.67 1.99 7.93
CA CYS A 144 4.04 2.35 8.28
C CYS A 144 4.21 2.75 9.76
N SER A 145 3.16 2.65 10.58
CA SER A 145 3.16 3.04 12.01
C SER A 145 3.73 4.43 12.30
N CYS A 146 3.68 5.34 11.33
CA CYS A 146 4.29 6.66 11.38
C CYS A 146 3.22 7.76 11.40
N ASN A 147 3.60 8.96 11.82
CA ASN A 147 2.67 10.08 11.79
C ASN A 147 2.61 10.73 10.42
N GLN A 148 1.46 11.32 10.10
CA GLN A 148 1.24 11.93 8.79
C GLN A 148 2.20 13.10 8.50
N LYS A 149 2.67 13.81 9.53
CA LYS A 149 3.70 14.85 9.39
C LYS A 149 5.03 14.24 8.92
N GLU A 150 5.44 13.14 9.53
CA GLU A 150 6.70 12.45 9.24
C GLU A 150 6.65 11.87 7.83
N LEU A 151 5.55 11.18 7.50
CA LEU A 151 5.30 10.66 6.16
C LEU A 151 5.38 11.77 5.09
N ASN A 152 4.78 12.94 5.34
CA ASN A 152 4.84 14.05 4.39
C ASN A 152 6.25 14.63 4.21
N VAL A 153 7.11 14.60 5.25
CA VAL A 153 8.51 15.01 5.13
C VAL A 153 9.26 14.02 4.26
N CYS A 154 9.12 12.71 4.50
CA CYS A 154 9.74 11.67 3.69
C CYS A 154 9.26 11.73 2.23
N ILE A 155 7.97 11.93 1.99
CA ILE A 155 7.41 12.08 0.63
C ILE A 155 8.08 13.24 -0.11
N LYS A 156 8.20 14.42 0.53
CA LYS A 156 8.85 15.57 -0.11
C LYS A 156 10.31 15.29 -0.45
N ALA A 157 11.05 14.66 0.47
CA ALA A 157 12.44 14.30 0.23
C ALA A 157 12.60 13.33 -0.94
N VAL A 158 11.75 12.29 -1.02
CA VAL A 158 11.73 11.35 -2.16
C VAL A 158 11.36 12.04 -3.46
N GLU A 159 10.34 12.91 -3.45
CA GLU A 159 9.91 13.65 -4.65
C GLU A 159 11.00 14.59 -5.17
N GLU A 160 11.77 15.21 -4.28
CA GLU A 160 12.88 16.11 -4.64
C GLU A 160 14.05 15.33 -5.25
N VAL A 161 14.51 14.27 -4.56
CA VAL A 161 15.66 13.45 -4.97
C VAL A 161 15.37 12.66 -6.26
N CYS A 162 14.15 12.13 -6.40
CA CYS A 162 13.75 11.25 -7.50
C CYS A 162 12.87 11.93 -8.55
N SER A 163 12.77 13.27 -8.55
CA SER A 163 11.93 14.05 -9.47
C SER A 163 12.04 13.64 -10.95
N LYS A 164 13.26 13.40 -11.45
CA LYS A 164 13.51 12.96 -12.84
C LYS A 164 12.92 11.59 -13.14
N GLN A 165 13.14 10.62 -12.25
CA GLN A 165 12.67 9.23 -12.42
C GLN A 165 11.15 9.12 -12.26
N LEU A 166 10.56 9.92 -11.37
CA LEU A 166 9.10 10.03 -11.24
C LEU A 166 8.47 10.63 -12.50
N ALA A 167 9.15 11.56 -13.17
CA ALA A 167 8.69 12.08 -14.47
C ALA A 167 8.75 11.02 -15.56
N GLU A 168 9.82 10.22 -15.64
CA GLU A 168 9.92 9.07 -16.56
C GLU A 168 8.79 8.06 -16.32
N PHE A 169 8.51 7.69 -15.07
CA PHE A 169 7.42 6.77 -14.74
C PHE A 169 6.04 7.33 -15.10
N LYS A 170 5.86 8.64 -15.00
CA LYS A 170 4.63 9.32 -15.40
C LYS A 170 4.45 9.33 -16.92
N GLU A 171 5.54 9.41 -17.68
CA GLU A 171 5.49 9.29 -19.14
C GLU A 171 5.26 7.84 -19.58
N GLU A 172 5.88 6.86 -18.92
CA GLU A 172 5.64 5.42 -19.15
C GLU A 172 4.20 5.02 -18.80
N SER A 173 3.59 5.63 -17.79
CA SER A 173 2.18 5.40 -17.44
C SER A 173 1.20 5.98 -18.47
N ARG A 174 1.59 7.07 -19.14
CA ARG A 174 0.82 7.72 -20.22
C ARG A 174 1.03 7.08 -21.58
N ALA A 175 2.15 6.39 -21.79
CA ALA A 175 2.44 5.74 -23.05
C ALA A 175 1.32 4.73 -23.36
N PRO A 176 0.66 4.81 -24.52
CA PRO A 176 -0.33 3.82 -24.90
C PRO A 176 0.38 2.47 -24.93
N LYS A 177 -0.03 1.54 -24.06
CA LYS A 177 0.46 0.17 -24.04
C LYS A 177 0.35 -0.37 -25.46
N LYS A 178 1.45 -0.39 -26.21
CA LYS A 178 1.53 -1.11 -27.48
C LYS A 178 1.30 -2.56 -27.11
N ARG A 179 0.04 -3.01 -27.24
CA ARG A 179 -0.29 -4.42 -27.21
C ARG A 179 0.57 -5.04 -28.30
N LYS A 180 1.67 -5.68 -27.89
CA LYS A 180 2.33 -6.68 -28.73
C LYS A 180 1.31 -7.81 -28.84
N ILE A 181 0.40 -7.66 -29.79
CA ILE A 181 -0.37 -8.78 -30.33
C ILE A 181 0.72 -9.68 -30.91
N LYS A 182 1.01 -10.79 -30.24
CA LYS A 182 1.66 -11.91 -30.89
C LYS A 182 0.66 -12.35 -31.96
N GLU A 183 0.91 -11.97 -33.21
CA GLU A 183 0.28 -12.59 -34.37
C GLU A 183 0.64 -14.07 -34.35
N VAL A 184 -0.25 -14.88 -33.79
CA VAL A 184 -0.39 -16.26 -34.22
C VAL A 184 -1.35 -16.18 -35.40
N VAL A 185 -0.78 -16.32 -36.58
CA VAL A 185 -1.49 -16.46 -37.84
C VAL A 185 -2.33 -17.72 -37.76
N GLU A 186 -3.65 -17.57 -37.81
CA GLU A 186 -4.51 -18.61 -38.35
C GLU A 186 -5.71 -17.96 -39.03
N GLU A 187 -5.71 -18.10 -40.36
CA GLU A 187 -6.75 -17.67 -41.27
C GLU A 187 -8.08 -18.34 -40.90
N THR A 188 -9.19 -17.60 -40.91
CA THR A 188 -10.32 -17.92 -41.78
C THR A 188 -11.50 -16.94 -41.66
N VAL A 189 -11.87 -16.44 -42.84
CA VAL A 189 -13.22 -16.10 -43.35
C VAL A 189 -13.91 -14.81 -42.90
N LYS A 190 -14.13 -13.97 -43.92
CA LYS A 190 -14.84 -12.70 -43.99
C LYS A 190 -16.36 -12.85 -43.74
N SER A 191 -16.95 -11.89 -43.03
CA SER A 191 -18.26 -11.36 -43.43
C SER A 191 -18.41 -9.89 -43.00
N ASN A 192 -18.58 -9.02 -43.99
CA ASN A 192 -18.90 -7.60 -43.86
C ASN A 192 -20.25 -7.40 -43.15
N LYS A 193 -20.28 -6.63 -42.06
CA LYS A 193 -21.46 -5.84 -41.68
C LYS A 193 -21.02 -4.57 -40.95
N LYS A 194 -21.40 -3.42 -41.52
CA LYS A 194 -21.19 -2.08 -40.94
C LYS A 194 -21.91 -2.02 -39.58
N PHE A 195 -21.19 -1.75 -38.50
CA PHE A 195 -21.77 -1.52 -37.17
C PHE A 195 -21.59 -0.04 -36.81
N ASN A 196 -22.71 0.67 -36.61
CA ASN A 196 -22.68 2.01 -36.05
C ASN A 196 -22.27 1.93 -34.57
N PRO A 197 -21.40 2.80 -34.06
CA PRO A 197 -20.94 2.73 -32.69
C PRO A 197 -22.03 3.18 -31.72
N VAL A 198 -22.48 2.28 -30.84
CA VAL A 198 -23.35 2.57 -29.69
C VAL A 198 -22.57 2.29 -28.40
N SER A 199 -22.65 3.25 -27.47
CA SER A 199 -21.87 3.40 -26.25
C SER A 199 -21.68 2.12 -25.39
N GLY A 200 -20.41 1.74 -25.21
CA GLY A 200 -19.73 1.64 -23.92
C GLY A 200 -19.83 0.34 -23.12
N ILE A 201 -21.03 -0.11 -22.77
CA ILE A 201 -21.19 -1.23 -21.80
C ILE A 201 -22.32 -2.19 -22.23
N SER A 202 -23.41 -1.65 -22.79
CA SER A 202 -24.58 -2.44 -23.22
C SER A 202 -24.33 -3.28 -24.48
N SER A 203 -23.22 -3.05 -25.21
CA SER A 203 -22.82 -3.81 -26.39
C SER A 203 -21.91 -5.01 -26.08
N MET A 204 -21.36 -5.11 -24.86
CA MET A 204 -20.52 -6.23 -24.43
C MET A 204 -21.30 -7.35 -23.75
N VAL A 205 -22.53 -7.08 -23.30
CA VAL A 205 -23.43 -8.11 -22.82
C VAL A 205 -24.08 -8.74 -24.03
N ASP A 206 -23.52 -9.86 -24.44
CA ASP A 206 -24.11 -10.72 -25.44
C ASP A 206 -25.53 -11.07 -25.00
N ARG A 207 -26.56 -10.59 -25.72
CA ARG A 207 -27.97 -10.98 -25.46
C ARG A 207 -28.23 -12.45 -25.83
N ARG A 208 -27.18 -13.25 -26.03
CA ARG A 208 -27.27 -14.70 -26.10
C ARG A 208 -27.63 -15.21 -24.72
N ASP A 209 -28.75 -15.90 -24.61
CA ASP A 209 -29.15 -16.58 -23.39
C ASP A 209 -27.98 -17.47 -22.93
N TYR A 210 -27.44 -17.19 -21.74
CA TYR A 210 -26.23 -17.83 -21.22
C TYR A 210 -26.39 -19.35 -21.13
N ARG A 211 -27.64 -19.84 -21.07
CA ARG A 211 -28.00 -21.26 -21.10
C ARG A 211 -27.64 -21.96 -22.41
N THR A 212 -27.46 -21.21 -23.49
CA THR A 212 -27.07 -21.75 -24.80
C THR A 212 -25.56 -21.92 -24.95
N THR A 213 -24.77 -21.33 -24.04
CA THR A 213 -23.30 -21.39 -24.10
C THR A 213 -22.80 -22.81 -23.84
N LYS A 214 -21.70 -23.18 -24.50
CA LYS A 214 -21.01 -24.46 -24.28
C LYS A 214 -20.67 -24.66 -22.81
N ARG A 215 -20.17 -23.60 -22.16
CA ARG A 215 -19.77 -23.60 -20.75
C ARG A 215 -20.91 -23.97 -19.80
N TYR A 216 -22.13 -23.48 -20.05
CA TYR A 216 -23.31 -23.86 -19.27
C TYR A 216 -23.71 -25.32 -19.50
N LYS A 217 -23.66 -25.80 -20.75
CA LYS A 217 -23.95 -27.20 -21.07
C LYS A 217 -22.95 -28.16 -20.42
N ASP A 218 -21.67 -27.83 -20.48
CA ASP A 218 -20.60 -28.60 -19.83
C ASP A 218 -20.79 -28.64 -18.31
N TYR A 219 -21.16 -27.51 -17.69
CA TYR A 219 -21.52 -27.46 -16.26
C TYR A 219 -22.71 -28.36 -15.92
N MET A 220 -23.77 -28.34 -16.73
CA MET A 220 -24.96 -29.17 -16.48
C MET A 220 -24.67 -30.66 -16.62
N ILE A 221 -23.78 -31.06 -17.54
CA ILE A 221 -23.32 -32.45 -17.69
C ILE A 221 -22.52 -32.86 -16.46
N TRP A 222 -21.55 -32.05 -16.05
CA TRP A 222 -20.76 -32.30 -14.83
C TRP A 222 -21.65 -32.41 -13.59
N HIS A 223 -22.60 -31.48 -13.42
CA HIS A 223 -23.53 -31.47 -12.29
C HIS A 223 -24.38 -32.74 -12.25
N LYS A 224 -24.93 -33.18 -13.39
CA LYS A 224 -25.69 -34.43 -13.47
C LYS A 224 -24.85 -35.64 -13.07
N ASN A 225 -23.61 -35.71 -13.54
CA ASN A 225 -22.71 -36.81 -13.18
C ASN A 225 -22.37 -36.80 -11.68
N MET A 226 -22.17 -35.62 -11.08
CA MET A 226 -21.93 -35.48 -9.64
C MET A 226 -23.14 -35.94 -8.80
N VAL A 227 -24.34 -35.53 -9.17
CA VAL A 227 -25.57 -35.95 -8.47
C VAL A 227 -25.75 -37.47 -8.56
N GLN A 228 -25.53 -38.05 -9.75
CA GLN A 228 -25.63 -39.49 -9.94
C GLN A 228 -24.58 -40.28 -9.13
N GLN A 229 -23.38 -39.73 -8.94
CA GLN A 229 -22.36 -40.33 -8.08
C GLN A 229 -22.74 -40.29 -6.60
N LEU A 230 -23.44 -39.24 -6.15
CA LEU A 230 -23.90 -39.11 -4.77
C LEU A 230 -25.11 -40.00 -4.46
N GLU A 231 -25.95 -40.31 -5.46
CA GLU A 231 -27.09 -41.23 -5.32
C GLU A 231 -26.69 -42.71 -5.34
N GLN A 232 -25.44 -43.03 -5.71
CA GLN A 232 -24.89 -44.39 -5.71
C GLN A 232 -24.13 -44.75 -4.41
N ILE A 233 -24.11 -43.85 -3.43
CA ILE A 233 -23.58 -44.04 -2.08
C ILE A 233 -24.75 -44.18 -1.11
#